data_AF-A0A2R7QUK6-F1
#
_entry.id   AF-A0A2R7QUK6-F1
#
_cell.length_a   1.000
_cell.length_b   1.000
_cell.length_c   1.000
_cell.angle_alpha   90.00
_cell.angle_beta   90.00
_cell.angle_gamma   90.00
#
_symmetry.space_group_name_H-M   'P 1'
#
loop_
_entity.id
_entity.type
_entity.pdbx_description
1 polymer ?
#
loop_
_entity_poly.entity_id
_entity_poly.type
_entity_poly.pdbx_seq_one_letter_code
_entity_poly.pdbx_strand_id
1 'polypeptide(L)'
;MRVVNPLVVLPLVLAGCASGPLQPPPPPPAAAAPARVVPELRPGIPAGYLGRALPDSLALLPPPPAKGSPGFAQDQAISRAAQKLRRTPRYALATADADLRFPHVASAFSCALGIPISQQDTPRLYLLLQRSLVDAGLATYAAKDHYKRTRPFVFYKEATCAPADEAQLRTDGSYPSGHTAISWTWALLLTELSPGQADALLARGRAFGENRLICNAHWQSDVLQGRAVAAGALAMLHANADFNDDMAAARAEISSLRGSGVPASGCDAEAAALQIRIPGVQ
;
A
#
# COMPACT_ATOMS: atom_id res chain seq x y z
N MET A 1 -13.89 78.10 -55.21
CA MET A 1 -12.65 77.62 -54.57
C MET A 1 -13.02 76.74 -53.38
N ARG A 2 -12.39 75.56 -53.30
CA ARG A 2 -12.38 74.58 -52.18
C ARG A 2 -13.62 73.69 -51.99
N VAL A 3 -13.60 72.57 -52.71
CA VAL A 3 -14.20 71.28 -52.34
C VAL A 3 -13.43 70.72 -51.14
N VAL A 4 -14.12 70.27 -50.09
CA VAL A 4 -13.54 69.48 -49.00
C VAL A 4 -14.34 68.18 -48.94
N ASN A 5 -13.69 67.09 -49.37
CA ASN A 5 -14.23 65.73 -49.31
C ASN A 5 -13.67 65.05 -48.03
N PRO A 6 -14.47 64.26 -47.30
CA PRO A 6 -14.02 63.64 -46.05
C PRO A 6 -13.08 62.46 -46.34
N LEU A 7 -11.95 62.41 -45.62
CA LEU A 7 -11.03 61.29 -45.63
C LEU A 7 -11.71 60.02 -45.08
N VAL A 8 -11.76 58.98 -45.91
CA VAL A 8 -12.01 57.59 -45.50
C VAL A 8 -10.66 56.97 -45.15
N VAL A 9 -10.48 56.57 -43.90
CA VAL A 9 -9.31 55.81 -43.44
C VAL A 9 -9.64 54.32 -43.54
N LEU A 10 -8.93 53.60 -44.41
CA LEU A 10 -9.03 52.16 -44.59
C LEU A 10 -7.96 51.48 -43.72
N PRO A 11 -8.27 50.50 -42.85
CA PRO A 11 -7.25 49.78 -42.11
C PRO A 11 -6.62 48.69 -43.00
N LEU A 12 -5.30 48.73 -43.14
CA LEU A 12 -4.50 47.67 -43.75
C LEU A 12 -4.39 46.50 -42.76
N VAL A 13 -5.01 45.36 -43.06
CA VAL A 13 -4.78 44.10 -42.33
C VAL A 13 -3.60 43.39 -42.99
N LEU A 14 -2.44 43.44 -42.33
CA LEU A 14 -1.27 42.63 -42.69
C LEU A 14 -1.44 41.23 -42.10
N ALA A 15 -1.79 40.25 -42.94
CA ALA A 15 -1.72 38.84 -42.60
C ALA A 15 -0.24 38.40 -42.61
N GLY A 16 0.38 38.32 -41.43
CA GLY A 16 1.70 37.74 -41.25
C GLY A 16 1.61 36.22 -41.20
N CYS A 17 2.09 35.52 -42.23
CA CYS A 17 2.39 34.10 -42.14
C CYS A 17 3.61 33.90 -41.23
N ALA A 18 3.37 33.58 -39.96
CA ALA A 18 4.44 33.18 -39.04
C ALA A 18 4.82 31.72 -39.32
N SER A 19 5.86 31.51 -40.12
CA SER A 19 6.56 30.23 -40.25
C SER A 19 7.38 30.00 -38.97
N GLY A 20 6.74 29.49 -37.91
CA GLY A 20 7.48 29.04 -36.73
C GLY A 20 8.44 27.89 -37.09
N PRO A 21 9.58 27.74 -36.39
CA PRO A 21 10.48 26.61 -36.63
C PRO A 21 9.73 25.31 -36.38
N LEU A 22 9.80 24.40 -37.36
CA LEU A 22 9.26 23.05 -37.26
C LEU A 22 9.86 22.37 -36.03
N GLN A 23 9.04 22.12 -35.00
CA GLN A 23 9.44 21.24 -33.90
C GLN A 23 9.69 19.84 -34.48
N PRO A 24 10.83 19.21 -34.17
CA PRO A 24 11.05 17.83 -34.56
C PRO A 24 9.94 16.95 -33.96
N PRO A 25 9.51 15.89 -34.67
CA PRO A 25 8.52 14.97 -34.14
C PRO A 25 9.01 14.39 -32.80
N PRO A 26 8.10 14.13 -31.84
CA PRO A 26 8.47 13.48 -30.59
C PRO A 26 9.17 12.16 -30.90
N PRO A 27 10.21 11.79 -30.12
CA PRO A 27 10.89 10.52 -30.31
C PRO A 27 9.87 9.37 -30.19
N PRO A 28 10.06 8.27 -30.94
CA PRO A 28 9.21 7.10 -30.79
C PRO A 28 9.23 6.64 -29.33
N PRO A 29 8.12 6.05 -28.82
CA PRO A 29 8.09 5.50 -27.47
C PRO A 29 9.27 4.55 -27.31
N ALA A 30 10.09 4.78 -26.27
CA ALA A 30 11.23 3.93 -25.99
C ALA A 30 10.74 2.48 -25.91
N ALA A 31 11.42 1.59 -26.65
CA ALA A 31 11.17 0.16 -26.56
C ALA A 31 11.23 -0.25 -25.08
N ALA A 32 10.24 -1.01 -24.63
CA ALA A 32 10.17 -1.48 -23.25
C ALA A 32 11.52 -2.10 -22.87
N ALA A 33 12.19 -1.52 -21.86
CA ALA A 33 13.44 -2.05 -21.37
C ALA A 33 13.27 -3.56 -21.06
N PRO A 34 14.24 -4.41 -21.44
CA PRO A 34 14.17 -5.83 -21.14
C PRO A 34 13.94 -6.03 -19.64
N ALA A 35 13.05 -6.96 -19.28
CA ALA A 35 12.73 -7.24 -17.89
C ALA A 35 14.01 -7.63 -17.15
N ARG A 36 14.39 -6.84 -16.14
CA ARG A 36 15.55 -7.11 -15.30
C ARG A 36 15.33 -8.43 -14.57
N VAL A 37 16.36 -9.29 -14.56
CA VAL A 37 16.34 -10.51 -13.77
C VAL A 37 16.36 -10.12 -12.28
N VAL A 38 15.25 -10.33 -11.59
CA VAL A 38 15.14 -10.12 -10.15
C VAL A 38 15.56 -11.42 -9.46
N PRO A 39 16.56 -11.39 -8.55
CA PRO A 39 16.92 -12.56 -7.76
C PRO A 39 15.72 -13.06 -6.95
N GLU A 40 15.66 -14.36 -6.67
CA GLU A 40 14.65 -14.91 -5.77
C GLU A 40 15.20 -15.01 -4.34
N LEU A 41 14.40 -14.63 -3.34
CA LEU A 41 14.69 -14.90 -1.94
C LEU A 41 14.53 -16.39 -1.62
N ARG A 42 13.52 -17.01 -2.24
CA ARG A 42 13.21 -18.45 -2.23
C ARG A 42 12.35 -18.76 -3.46
N PRO A 43 12.21 -20.02 -3.89
CA PRO A 43 11.49 -20.38 -5.11
C PRO A 43 10.12 -19.68 -5.21
N GLY A 44 9.92 -18.88 -6.25
CA GLY A 44 8.68 -18.15 -6.54
C GLY A 44 8.45 -16.88 -5.71
N ILE A 45 9.40 -16.45 -4.88
CA ILE A 45 9.34 -15.18 -4.13
C ILE A 45 10.55 -14.31 -4.53
N PRO A 46 10.32 -13.17 -5.20
CA PRO A 46 11.41 -12.27 -5.57
C PRO A 46 12.07 -11.69 -4.32
N ALA A 47 13.34 -11.37 -4.42
CA ALA A 47 14.06 -10.65 -3.39
C ALA A 47 13.56 -9.20 -3.27
N GLY A 48 13.54 -8.71 -2.04
CA GLY A 48 13.37 -7.28 -1.76
C GLY A 48 14.52 -6.43 -2.31
N TYR A 49 14.36 -5.13 -2.29
CA TYR A 49 15.34 -4.16 -2.75
C TYR A 49 16.47 -3.93 -1.74
N LEU A 50 16.18 -4.03 -0.44
CA LEU A 50 17.10 -3.61 0.62
C LEU A 50 18.04 -4.74 1.08
N GLY A 51 17.66 -6.00 0.83
CA GLY A 51 18.41 -7.15 1.30
C GLY A 51 18.60 -7.11 2.83
N ARG A 52 19.83 -6.90 3.29
CA ARG A 52 20.16 -6.78 4.72
C ARG A 52 20.17 -5.35 5.24
N ALA A 53 20.11 -4.34 4.38
CA ALA A 53 20.12 -2.93 4.74
C ALA A 53 18.70 -2.46 5.13
N LEU A 54 18.05 -3.17 6.04
CA LEU A 54 16.71 -2.87 6.53
C LEU A 54 16.80 -1.89 7.72
N PRO A 55 15.76 -1.08 7.98
CA PRO A 55 15.73 -0.24 9.17
C PRO A 55 15.71 -1.10 10.44
N ASP A 56 16.48 -0.69 11.46
CA ASP A 56 16.51 -1.38 12.74
C ASP A 56 15.27 -1.05 13.58
N SER A 57 14.23 -1.88 13.47
CA SER A 57 13.00 -1.71 14.25
C SER A 57 13.21 -1.77 15.76
N LEU A 58 14.25 -2.43 16.27
CA LEU A 58 14.51 -2.44 17.72
C LEU A 58 15.02 -1.08 18.20
N ALA A 59 15.88 -0.43 17.43
CA ALA A 59 16.36 0.91 17.74
C ALA A 59 15.28 2.00 17.56
N LEU A 60 14.37 1.81 16.61
CA LEU A 60 13.38 2.82 16.24
C LEU A 60 12.13 2.82 17.13
N LEU A 61 11.70 1.65 17.61
CA LEU A 61 10.41 1.51 18.27
C LEU A 61 10.54 1.54 19.80
N PRO A 62 9.56 2.12 20.51
CA PRO A 62 9.47 1.92 21.95
C PRO A 62 9.20 0.43 22.27
N PRO A 63 9.41 -0.02 23.52
CA PRO A 63 8.95 -1.34 23.94
C PRO A 63 7.42 -1.44 23.83
N PRO A 64 6.88 -2.65 23.58
CA PRO A 64 5.43 -2.84 23.57
C PRO A 64 4.81 -2.52 24.94
N PRO A 65 3.54 -2.11 25.01
CA PRO A 65 2.86 -1.84 26.28
C PRO A 65 2.99 -3.01 27.26
N ALA A 66 3.54 -2.73 28.45
CA ALA A 66 3.74 -3.70 29.50
C ALA A 66 2.41 -4.21 30.07
N LYS A 67 2.38 -5.45 30.57
CA LYS A 67 1.20 -6.01 31.24
C LYS A 67 0.79 -5.12 32.42
N GLY A 68 -0.50 -4.87 32.56
CA GLY A 68 -1.06 -3.98 33.60
C GLY A 68 -0.92 -2.47 33.33
N SER A 69 -0.25 -2.07 32.24
CA SER A 69 -0.17 -0.65 31.86
C SER A 69 -1.49 -0.16 31.21
N PRO A 70 -1.76 1.16 31.23
CA PRO A 70 -2.89 1.74 30.49
C PRO A 70 -2.85 1.43 28.99
N GLY A 71 -1.66 1.39 28.37
CA GLY A 71 -1.51 1.04 26.96
C GLY A 71 -1.93 -0.40 26.67
N PHE A 72 -1.58 -1.35 27.55
CA PHE A 72 -2.04 -2.73 27.40
C PHE A 72 -3.54 -2.86 27.70
N ALA A 73 -4.08 -2.11 28.65
CA ALA A 73 -5.53 -2.06 28.89
C ALA A 73 -6.30 -1.58 27.64
N GLN A 74 -5.77 -0.58 26.91
CA GLN A 74 -6.32 -0.14 25.64
C GLN A 74 -6.26 -1.25 24.57
N ASP A 75 -5.11 -1.92 24.43
CA ASP A 75 -4.96 -3.07 23.52
C ASP A 75 -6.01 -4.17 23.80
N GLN A 76 -6.24 -4.48 25.08
CA GLN A 76 -7.22 -5.47 25.50
C GLN A 76 -8.65 -5.01 25.19
N ALA A 77 -8.99 -3.75 25.46
CA ALA A 77 -10.31 -3.20 25.16
C ALA A 77 -10.62 -3.24 23.66
N ILE A 78 -9.67 -2.83 22.81
CA ILE A 78 -9.82 -2.86 21.36
C ILE A 78 -9.90 -4.30 20.84
N SER A 79 -9.06 -5.21 21.34
CA SER A 79 -9.12 -6.65 20.98
C SER A 79 -10.52 -7.20 21.26
N ARG A 80 -11.08 -6.92 22.45
CA ARG A 80 -12.42 -7.38 22.84
C ARG A 80 -13.53 -6.75 22.02
N ALA A 81 -13.41 -5.48 21.65
CA ALA A 81 -14.33 -4.82 20.74
C ALA A 81 -14.27 -5.44 19.32
N ALA A 82 -13.08 -5.67 18.78
CA ALA A 82 -12.87 -6.26 17.47
C ALA A 82 -13.42 -7.69 17.36
N GLN A 83 -13.31 -8.50 18.44
CA GLN A 83 -13.86 -9.87 18.44
C GLN A 83 -15.39 -9.90 18.30
N LYS A 84 -16.11 -8.83 18.63
CA LYS A 84 -17.57 -8.74 18.39
C LYS A 84 -17.93 -8.68 16.90
N LEU A 85 -16.96 -8.42 16.03
CA LEU A 85 -17.16 -8.30 14.59
C LEU A 85 -17.02 -9.64 13.84
N ARG A 86 -16.72 -10.77 14.51
CA ARG A 86 -16.47 -12.08 13.89
C ARG A 86 -17.58 -12.61 12.97
N ARG A 87 -18.81 -12.11 13.10
CA ARG A 87 -19.99 -12.53 12.31
C ARG A 87 -20.46 -11.45 11.34
N THR A 88 -19.59 -10.54 10.93
CA THR A 88 -19.91 -9.42 10.05
C THR A 88 -19.16 -9.52 8.73
N PRO A 89 -19.60 -8.81 7.66
CA PRO A 89 -18.85 -8.71 6.40
C PRO A 89 -17.40 -8.23 6.59
N ARG A 90 -17.13 -7.40 7.61
CA ARG A 90 -15.78 -6.97 7.97
C ARG A 90 -14.86 -8.13 8.35
N TYR A 91 -15.38 -9.20 8.96
CA TYR A 91 -14.60 -10.39 9.27
C TYR A 91 -14.16 -11.13 8.02
N ALA A 92 -15.03 -11.23 7.00
CA ALA A 92 -14.66 -11.86 5.72
C ALA A 92 -13.53 -11.09 5.02
N LEU A 93 -13.60 -9.76 5.01
CA LEU A 93 -12.52 -8.92 4.51
C LEU A 93 -11.24 -9.06 5.35
N ALA A 94 -11.36 -9.19 6.68
CA ALA A 94 -10.21 -9.41 7.55
C ALA A 94 -9.53 -10.78 7.32
N THR A 95 -10.31 -11.81 6.98
CA THR A 95 -9.82 -13.12 6.57
C THR A 95 -9.11 -13.05 5.23
N ALA A 96 -9.67 -12.35 4.25
CA ALA A 96 -9.02 -12.14 2.96
C ALA A 96 -7.68 -11.38 3.11
N ASP A 97 -7.65 -10.33 3.92
CA ASP A 97 -6.44 -9.55 4.21
C ASP A 97 -5.42 -10.30 5.10
N ALA A 98 -5.80 -11.43 5.69
CA ALA A 98 -4.86 -12.26 6.43
C ALA A 98 -3.90 -13.02 5.53
N ASP A 99 -4.37 -13.36 4.32
CA ASP A 99 -3.61 -14.09 3.34
C ASP A 99 -2.74 -13.14 2.52
N LEU A 100 -1.43 -13.19 2.77
CA LEU A 100 -0.43 -12.41 2.04
C LEU A 100 0.13 -13.14 0.82
N ARG A 101 -0.43 -14.28 0.43
CA ARG A 101 0.08 -15.05 -0.71
C ARG A 101 -0.38 -14.41 -2.01
N PHE A 102 0.55 -14.34 -2.96
CA PHE A 102 0.26 -14.02 -4.34
C PHE A 102 -0.30 -15.28 -5.04
N PRO A 103 -1.26 -15.13 -5.98
CA PRO A 103 -1.77 -13.87 -6.53
C PRO A 103 -2.88 -13.18 -5.71
N HIS A 104 -3.45 -13.85 -4.71
CA HIS A 104 -4.62 -13.36 -3.95
C HIS A 104 -4.44 -11.93 -3.41
N VAL A 105 -3.36 -11.69 -2.65
CA VAL A 105 -3.14 -10.42 -1.96
C VAL A 105 -2.92 -9.23 -2.91
N ALA A 106 -2.46 -9.46 -4.13
CA ALA A 106 -2.13 -8.40 -5.09
C ALA A 106 -3.32 -7.48 -5.34
N SER A 107 -4.50 -8.08 -5.39
CA SER A 107 -5.74 -7.39 -5.72
C SER A 107 -6.30 -6.53 -4.59
N ALA A 108 -5.75 -6.59 -3.36
CA ALA A 108 -6.33 -5.97 -2.16
C ALA A 108 -6.49 -4.45 -2.24
N PHE A 109 -5.74 -3.77 -3.12
CA PHE A 109 -5.83 -2.33 -3.36
C PHE A 109 -6.51 -1.97 -4.68
N SER A 110 -6.97 -2.93 -5.47
CA SER A 110 -7.57 -2.68 -6.80
C SER A 110 -8.75 -1.72 -6.73
N CYS A 111 -9.64 -1.91 -5.74
CA CYS A 111 -10.81 -1.04 -5.55
C CYS A 111 -10.43 0.40 -5.19
N ALA A 112 -9.47 0.58 -4.28
CA ALA A 112 -8.98 1.89 -3.90
C ALA A 112 -8.17 2.58 -5.02
N LEU A 113 -7.40 1.80 -5.79
CA LEU A 113 -6.62 2.30 -6.91
C LEU A 113 -7.48 2.59 -8.15
N GLY A 114 -8.61 1.88 -8.30
CA GLY A 114 -9.54 2.01 -9.42
C GLY A 114 -9.12 1.30 -10.71
N ILE A 115 -8.12 0.41 -10.65
CA ILE A 115 -7.67 -0.44 -11.77
C ILE A 115 -7.37 -1.85 -11.24
N PRO A 116 -7.40 -2.91 -12.09
CA PRO A 116 -7.01 -4.24 -11.67
C PRO A 116 -5.54 -4.28 -11.26
N ILE A 117 -5.22 -4.96 -10.16
CA ILE A 117 -3.84 -5.29 -9.79
C ILE A 117 -3.65 -6.79 -9.93
N SER A 118 -3.01 -7.21 -11.02
CA SER A 118 -2.78 -8.61 -11.37
C SER A 118 -1.44 -8.79 -12.10
N GLN A 119 -0.97 -10.03 -12.22
CA GLN A 119 0.23 -10.32 -12.99
C GLN A 119 0.04 -10.06 -14.49
N GLN A 120 -1.20 -10.15 -14.97
CA GLN A 120 -1.58 -10.03 -16.37
C GLN A 120 -1.77 -8.57 -16.78
N ASP A 121 -2.54 -7.82 -15.97
CA ASP A 121 -2.96 -6.46 -16.30
C ASP A 121 -1.92 -5.43 -15.86
N THR A 122 -1.26 -5.67 -14.72
CA THR A 122 -0.29 -4.74 -14.12
C THR A 122 1.01 -5.44 -13.69
N PRO A 123 1.74 -6.09 -14.59
CA PRO A 123 2.95 -6.85 -14.24
C PRO A 123 4.02 -6.01 -13.53
N ARG A 124 4.18 -4.72 -13.84
CA ARG A 124 5.18 -3.84 -13.20
C ARG A 124 4.80 -3.51 -11.77
N LEU A 125 3.54 -3.11 -11.55
CA LEU A 125 3.02 -2.87 -10.21
C LEU A 125 3.01 -4.16 -9.39
N TYR A 126 2.62 -5.29 -9.98
CA TYR A 126 2.60 -6.58 -9.31
C TYR A 126 3.98 -6.96 -8.74
N LEU A 127 5.04 -6.83 -9.55
CA LEU A 127 6.42 -7.07 -9.12
C LEU A 127 6.86 -6.10 -8.01
N LEU A 128 6.53 -4.80 -8.16
CA LEU A 128 6.82 -3.78 -7.15
C LEU A 128 6.19 -4.12 -5.79
N LEU A 129 4.93 -4.57 -5.77
CA LEU A 129 4.24 -5.00 -4.56
C LEU A 129 4.86 -6.26 -3.95
N GLN A 130 5.28 -7.23 -4.77
CA GLN A 130 5.97 -8.44 -4.28
C GLN A 130 7.30 -8.11 -3.59
N ARG A 131 8.14 -7.29 -4.22
CA ARG A 131 9.46 -6.95 -3.69
C ARG A 131 9.35 -6.08 -2.44
N SER A 132 8.49 -5.06 -2.46
CA SER A 132 8.27 -4.18 -1.29
C SER A 132 7.63 -4.90 -0.10
N LEU A 133 6.82 -5.96 -0.33
CA LEU A 133 6.32 -6.82 0.74
C LEU A 133 7.46 -7.46 1.52
N VAL A 134 8.49 -7.94 0.83
CA VAL A 134 9.65 -8.59 1.46
C VAL A 134 10.37 -7.60 2.37
N ASP A 135 10.71 -6.41 1.87
CA ASP A 135 11.42 -5.41 2.67
C ASP A 135 10.59 -4.91 3.86
N ALA A 136 9.31 -4.58 3.63
CA ALA A 136 8.43 -4.08 4.69
C ALA A 136 8.17 -5.15 5.77
N GLY A 137 8.00 -6.41 5.39
CA GLY A 137 7.85 -7.53 6.32
C GLY A 137 9.12 -7.76 7.14
N LEU A 138 10.27 -7.88 6.46
CA LEU A 138 11.56 -8.16 7.11
C LEU A 138 12.04 -7.03 8.03
N ALA A 139 11.72 -5.77 7.71
CA ALA A 139 12.03 -4.61 8.55
C ALA A 139 11.51 -4.71 9.99
N THR A 140 10.50 -5.54 10.24
CA THR A 140 9.92 -5.72 11.58
C THR A 140 10.71 -6.66 12.50
N TYR A 141 11.65 -7.45 11.97
CA TYR A 141 12.15 -8.62 12.71
C TYR A 141 13.10 -8.32 13.86
N ALA A 142 13.90 -7.25 13.79
CA ALA A 142 14.79 -6.89 14.91
C ALA A 142 14.01 -6.70 16.23
N ALA A 143 12.89 -5.96 16.18
CA ALA A 143 12.00 -5.81 17.34
C ALA A 143 11.22 -7.10 17.68
N LYS A 144 10.74 -7.85 16.68
CA LYS A 144 10.01 -9.12 16.91
C LYS A 144 10.85 -10.14 17.65
N ASP A 145 12.07 -10.35 17.20
CA ASP A 145 12.99 -11.35 17.74
C ASP A 145 13.46 -10.99 19.14
N HIS A 146 13.55 -9.68 19.42
CA HIS A 146 13.88 -9.16 20.75
C HIS A 146 12.71 -9.29 21.74
N TYR A 147 11.55 -8.69 21.42
CA TYR A 147 10.45 -8.58 22.38
C TYR A 147 9.61 -9.85 22.50
N LYS A 148 9.54 -10.68 21.45
CA LYS A 148 8.76 -11.94 21.39
C LYS A 148 7.35 -11.81 21.99
N ARG A 149 6.68 -10.69 21.72
CA ARG A 149 5.40 -10.34 22.34
C ARG A 149 4.34 -11.39 22.02
N THR A 150 3.63 -11.89 23.04
CA THR A 150 2.51 -12.81 22.87
C THR A 150 1.34 -12.17 22.12
N ARG A 151 0.80 -12.87 21.13
CA ARG A 151 -0.35 -12.43 20.31
C ARG A 151 -1.69 -12.55 21.07
N PRO A 152 -2.74 -11.81 20.67
CA PRO A 152 -4.04 -11.84 21.34
C PRO A 152 -4.68 -13.23 21.41
N PHE A 153 -4.75 -13.96 20.29
CA PHE A 153 -5.34 -15.29 20.27
C PHE A 153 -4.61 -16.28 21.18
N VAL A 154 -3.29 -16.16 21.31
CA VAL A 154 -2.49 -16.98 22.25
C VAL A 154 -2.78 -16.57 23.69
N PHE A 155 -2.77 -15.27 23.97
CA PHE A 155 -3.02 -14.73 25.31
C PHE A 155 -4.39 -15.15 25.85
N TYR A 156 -5.42 -15.12 25.01
CA TYR A 156 -6.78 -15.48 25.39
C TYR A 156 -7.17 -16.93 25.12
N LYS A 157 -6.27 -17.75 24.56
CA LYS A 157 -6.53 -19.14 24.17
C LYS A 157 -7.73 -19.26 23.21
N GLU A 158 -7.77 -18.36 22.24
CA GLU A 158 -8.79 -18.30 21.19
C GLU A 158 -8.17 -18.61 19.83
N ALA A 159 -9.01 -18.63 18.79
CA ALA A 159 -8.59 -18.77 17.40
C ALA A 159 -8.43 -17.41 16.69
N THR A 160 -7.75 -17.44 15.56
CA THR A 160 -7.67 -16.35 14.58
C THR A 160 -8.68 -16.54 13.46
N CYS A 161 -8.72 -15.58 12.53
CA CYS A 161 -9.46 -15.74 11.27
C CYS A 161 -8.72 -16.55 10.19
N ALA A 162 -7.46 -16.94 10.45
CA ALA A 162 -6.62 -17.73 9.55
C ALA A 162 -5.99 -18.92 10.30
N PRO A 163 -6.78 -19.98 10.63
CA PRO A 163 -6.31 -21.09 11.47
C PRO A 163 -5.07 -21.82 10.94
N ALA A 164 -4.90 -21.86 9.61
CA ALA A 164 -3.74 -22.50 8.97
C ALA A 164 -2.40 -21.85 9.37
N ASP A 165 -2.40 -20.57 9.73
CA ASP A 165 -1.20 -19.82 10.07
C ASP A 165 -0.89 -19.86 11.57
N GLU A 166 -1.82 -20.32 12.42
CA GLU A 166 -1.70 -20.22 13.88
C GLU A 166 -0.47 -20.93 14.44
N ALA A 167 -0.10 -22.08 13.89
CA ALA A 167 1.07 -22.84 14.35
C ALA A 167 2.36 -22.01 14.22
N GLN A 168 2.54 -21.32 13.09
CA GLN A 168 3.67 -20.42 12.86
C GLN A 168 3.54 -19.15 13.72
N LEU A 169 2.34 -18.56 13.79
CA LEU A 169 2.14 -17.31 14.54
C LEU A 169 2.35 -17.47 16.05
N ARG A 170 2.20 -18.68 16.61
CA ARG A 170 2.48 -18.94 18.04
C ARG A 170 3.95 -18.78 18.41
N THR A 171 4.86 -18.98 17.46
CA THR A 171 6.31 -18.85 17.67
C THR A 171 6.90 -17.55 17.11
N ASP A 172 6.09 -16.75 16.41
CA ASP A 172 6.46 -15.45 15.84
C ASP A 172 5.95 -14.27 16.68
N GLY A 173 6.84 -13.32 17.00
CA GLY A 173 6.54 -12.19 17.87
C GLY A 173 5.45 -11.26 17.33
N SER A 174 4.53 -10.81 18.18
CA SER A 174 3.41 -9.93 17.78
C SER A 174 3.84 -8.51 17.41
N TYR A 175 4.93 -8.00 18.00
CA TYR A 175 5.30 -6.58 17.96
C TYR A 175 6.58 -6.31 17.15
N PRO A 176 6.54 -5.40 16.17
CA PRO A 176 5.36 -4.77 15.56
C PRO A 176 4.65 -5.71 14.56
N SER A 177 3.53 -5.28 13.98
CA SER A 177 2.80 -6.05 12.98
C SER A 177 3.45 -5.98 11.58
N GLY A 178 3.92 -7.12 11.07
CA GLY A 178 4.45 -7.26 9.70
C GLY A 178 3.38 -7.05 8.62
N HIS A 179 2.18 -7.65 8.76
CA HIS A 179 1.04 -7.39 7.88
C HIS A 179 0.68 -5.91 7.79
N THR A 180 0.76 -5.19 8.92
CA THR A 180 0.51 -3.74 8.92
C THR A 180 1.64 -2.98 8.25
N ALA A 181 2.90 -3.37 8.46
CA ALA A 181 4.02 -2.76 7.77
C ALA A 181 3.89 -2.89 6.24
N ILE A 182 3.55 -4.09 5.75
CA ILE A 182 3.33 -4.35 4.32
C ILE A 182 2.21 -3.47 3.76
N SER A 183 1.03 -3.52 4.38
CA SER A 183 -0.13 -2.79 3.87
C SER A 183 0.02 -1.26 3.96
N TRP A 184 0.74 -0.75 4.97
CA TRP A 184 1.01 0.67 5.06
C TRP A 184 2.07 1.12 4.03
N THR A 185 3.12 0.32 3.81
CA THR A 185 4.08 0.56 2.71
C THR A 185 3.38 0.61 1.36
N TRP A 186 2.48 -0.36 1.08
CA TRP A 186 1.70 -0.36 -0.15
C TRP A 186 0.78 0.85 -0.28
N ALA A 187 0.08 1.25 0.79
CA ALA A 187 -0.77 2.42 0.74
C ALA A 187 0.01 3.70 0.43
N LEU A 188 1.18 3.88 1.04
CA LEU A 188 2.03 5.05 0.82
C LEU A 188 2.61 5.06 -0.61
N LEU A 189 3.20 3.96 -1.08
CA LEU A 189 3.76 3.92 -2.43
C LEU A 189 2.66 4.07 -3.50
N LEU A 190 1.49 3.44 -3.31
CA LEU A 190 0.38 3.59 -4.26
C LEU A 190 -0.17 5.03 -4.26
N THR A 191 -0.17 5.70 -3.11
CA THR A 191 -0.55 7.12 -3.00
C THR A 191 0.40 8.01 -3.78
N GLU A 192 1.70 7.72 -3.72
CA GLU A 192 2.70 8.42 -4.53
C GLU A 192 2.49 8.16 -6.02
N LEU A 193 2.21 6.91 -6.41
CA LEU A 193 1.96 6.51 -7.79
C LEU A 193 0.65 7.10 -8.35
N SER A 194 -0.37 7.27 -7.50
CA SER A 194 -1.67 7.81 -7.89
C SER A 194 -2.28 8.78 -6.88
N PRO A 195 -1.81 10.04 -6.84
CA PRO A 195 -2.24 11.02 -5.85
C PRO A 195 -3.74 11.34 -5.90
N GLY A 196 -4.39 11.20 -7.07
CA GLY A 196 -5.84 11.42 -7.20
C GLY A 196 -6.69 10.39 -6.44
N GLN A 197 -6.11 9.29 -5.96
CA GLN A 197 -6.78 8.26 -5.14
C GLN A 197 -6.20 8.21 -3.72
N ALA A 198 -5.42 9.21 -3.31
CA ALA A 198 -4.69 9.21 -2.04
C ALA A 198 -5.54 8.80 -0.84
N ASP A 199 -6.68 9.45 -0.63
CA ASP A 199 -7.53 9.17 0.54
C ASP A 199 -8.07 7.74 0.54
N ALA A 200 -8.48 7.23 -0.62
CA ALA A 200 -8.98 5.86 -0.75
C ALA A 200 -7.86 4.83 -0.46
N LEU A 201 -6.66 5.08 -0.98
CA LEU A 201 -5.49 4.21 -0.80
C LEU A 201 -5.00 4.20 0.65
N LEU A 202 -4.86 5.38 1.27
CA LEU A 202 -4.49 5.53 2.67
C LEU A 202 -5.54 4.90 3.59
N ALA A 203 -6.84 5.12 3.33
CA ALA A 203 -7.92 4.49 4.10
C ALA A 203 -7.90 2.96 3.96
N ARG A 204 -7.64 2.43 2.76
CA ARG A 204 -7.55 0.98 2.52
C ARG A 204 -6.37 0.35 3.25
N GLY A 205 -5.20 0.99 3.23
CA GLY A 205 -4.02 0.54 3.98
C GLY A 205 -4.22 0.56 5.48
N ARG A 206 -4.81 1.65 6.01
CA ARG A 206 -5.20 1.76 7.42
C ARG A 206 -6.09 0.56 7.82
N ALA A 207 -7.12 0.31 7.00
CA ALA A 207 -8.09 -0.75 7.20
C ALA A 207 -7.50 -2.16 7.10
N PHE A 208 -6.52 -2.40 6.22
CA PHE A 208 -5.84 -3.68 6.09
C PHE A 208 -5.07 -4.03 7.37
N GLY A 209 -4.31 -3.07 7.92
CA GLY A 209 -3.63 -3.25 9.21
C GLY A 209 -4.62 -3.49 10.37
N GLU A 210 -5.73 -2.76 10.39
CA GLU A 210 -6.77 -2.90 11.42
C GLU A 210 -7.54 -4.23 11.34
N ASN A 211 -7.64 -4.80 10.15
CA ASN A 211 -8.21 -6.13 9.96
C ASN A 211 -7.43 -7.20 10.75
N ARG A 212 -6.17 -6.96 11.11
CA ARG A 212 -5.40 -7.87 11.98
C ARG A 212 -5.90 -7.91 13.42
N LEU A 213 -6.60 -6.87 13.88
CA LEU A 213 -7.26 -6.81 15.19
C LEU A 213 -8.50 -7.73 15.19
N ILE A 214 -9.29 -7.64 14.13
CA ILE A 214 -10.49 -8.48 13.92
C ILE A 214 -10.08 -9.94 13.76
N CYS A 215 -9.00 -10.19 13.01
CA CYS A 215 -8.42 -11.52 12.86
C CYS A 215 -7.77 -12.07 14.14
N ASN A 216 -7.75 -11.30 15.23
CA ASN A 216 -7.21 -11.69 16.54
C ASN A 216 -5.70 -11.98 16.54
N ALA A 217 -4.98 -11.50 15.52
CA ALA A 217 -3.56 -11.83 15.30
C ALA A 217 -2.59 -10.81 15.92
N HIS A 218 -3.05 -9.56 16.11
CA HIS A 218 -2.24 -8.44 16.59
C HIS A 218 -3.02 -7.55 17.56
N TRP A 219 -2.28 -6.88 18.45
CA TRP A 219 -2.77 -5.81 19.31
C TRP A 219 -2.81 -4.47 18.57
N GLN A 220 -3.57 -3.48 19.06
CA GLN A 220 -3.62 -2.14 18.46
C GLN A 220 -2.23 -1.51 18.39
N SER A 221 -1.46 -1.58 19.47
CA SER A 221 -0.11 -1.03 19.50
C SER A 221 0.84 -1.74 18.51
N ASP A 222 0.64 -3.02 18.19
CA ASP A 222 1.41 -3.70 17.15
C ASP A 222 1.10 -3.11 15.75
N VAL A 223 -0.17 -2.81 15.50
CA VAL A 223 -0.65 -2.20 14.24
C VAL A 223 -0.07 -0.79 14.10
N LEU A 224 -0.18 0.04 15.13
CA LEU A 224 0.35 1.41 15.11
C LEU A 224 1.86 1.43 14.83
N GLN A 225 2.62 0.56 15.50
CA GLN A 225 4.08 0.53 15.34
C GLN A 225 4.50 -0.17 14.04
N GLY A 226 3.65 -1.02 13.47
CA GLY A 226 3.82 -1.53 12.10
C GLY A 226 3.79 -0.40 11.06
N ARG A 227 2.91 0.60 11.23
CA ARG A 227 2.88 1.79 10.35
C ARG A 227 4.16 2.64 10.48
N ALA A 228 4.71 2.75 11.69
CA ALA A 228 5.96 3.47 11.91
C ALA A 228 7.15 2.80 11.21
N VAL A 229 7.28 1.47 11.31
CA VAL A 229 8.32 0.71 10.58
C VAL A 229 8.17 0.85 9.07
N ALA A 230 6.94 0.78 8.55
CA ALA A 230 6.67 0.95 7.12
C ALA A 230 7.17 2.28 6.59
N ALA A 231 6.94 3.38 7.31
CA ALA A 231 7.43 4.70 6.89
C ALA A 231 8.97 4.73 6.80
N GLY A 232 9.67 4.14 7.77
CA GLY A 232 11.13 4.03 7.73
C GLY A 232 11.64 3.13 6.60
N ALA A 233 11.00 1.97 6.39
CA ALA A 233 11.36 1.06 5.31
C ALA A 233 11.15 1.70 3.93
N LEU A 234 10.03 2.39 3.72
CA LEU A 234 9.76 3.10 2.48
C LEU A 234 10.76 4.24 2.23
N ALA A 235 11.12 5.00 3.27
CA ALA A 235 12.15 6.03 3.14
C ALA A 235 13.49 5.45 2.67
N MET A 236 13.88 4.26 3.16
CA MET A 236 15.08 3.56 2.69
C MET A 236 14.91 3.01 1.26
N LEU A 237 13.72 2.54 0.89
CA LEU A 237 13.42 2.09 -0.48
C LEU A 237 13.67 3.21 -1.49
N HIS A 238 13.30 4.45 -1.20
CA HIS A 238 13.56 5.59 -2.10
C HIS A 238 15.04 5.90 -2.34
N ALA A 239 15.95 5.41 -1.48
CA ALA A 239 17.39 5.50 -1.72
C ALA A 239 17.92 4.43 -2.68
N ASN A 240 17.09 3.47 -3.10
CA ASN A 240 17.45 2.38 -4.00
C ASN A 240 17.04 2.71 -5.46
N ALA A 241 18.01 2.69 -6.37
CA ALA A 241 17.77 3.02 -7.79
C ALA A 241 16.78 2.05 -8.47
N ASP A 242 16.88 0.75 -8.19
CA ASP A 242 16.00 -0.27 -8.76
C ASP A 242 14.55 -0.06 -8.31
N PHE A 243 14.34 0.34 -7.06
CA PHE A 243 13.01 0.67 -6.54
C PHE A 243 12.42 1.88 -7.26
N ASN A 244 13.23 2.93 -7.48
CA ASN A 244 12.79 4.13 -8.19
C ASN A 244 12.46 3.84 -9.66
N ASP A 245 13.22 2.96 -10.33
CA ASP A 245 12.91 2.49 -11.68
C ASP A 245 11.58 1.71 -11.73
N ASP A 246 11.37 0.79 -10.79
CA ASP A 246 10.11 0.02 -10.71
C ASP A 246 8.90 0.92 -10.34
N MET A 247 9.09 1.95 -9.50
CA MET A 247 8.08 2.99 -9.25
C MET A 247 7.73 3.78 -10.52
N ALA A 248 8.73 4.18 -11.31
CA ALA A 248 8.50 4.90 -12.56
C ALA A 248 7.74 4.02 -13.58
N ALA A 249 8.13 2.75 -13.72
CA ALA A 249 7.45 1.80 -14.59
C ALA A 249 6.01 1.53 -14.14
N ALA A 250 5.78 1.31 -12.84
CA ALA A 250 4.44 1.13 -12.29
C ALA A 250 3.57 2.39 -12.47
N ARG A 251 4.13 3.60 -12.36
CA ARG A 251 3.39 4.85 -12.62
C ARG A 251 2.90 4.94 -14.07
N ALA A 252 3.75 4.58 -15.03
CA ALA A 252 3.39 4.56 -16.43
C ALA A 252 2.28 3.52 -16.72
N GLU A 253 2.41 2.32 -16.14
CA GLU A 253 1.42 1.24 -16.25
C GLU A 253 0.07 1.60 -15.61
N ILE A 254 0.09 2.21 -14.42
CA ILE A 254 -1.12 2.73 -13.77
C ILE A 254 -1.79 3.78 -14.66
N SER A 255 -1.01 4.69 -15.23
CA SER A 255 -1.52 5.79 -16.05
C SER A 255 -2.18 5.29 -17.34
N SER A 256 -1.65 4.25 -17.98
CA SER A 256 -2.22 3.67 -19.21
C SER A 256 -3.55 2.95 -18.98
N LEU A 257 -3.81 2.50 -17.75
CA LEU A 257 -5.04 1.82 -17.36
C LEU A 257 -6.09 2.74 -16.72
N ARG A 258 -5.81 4.04 -16.56
CA ARG A 258 -6.78 4.97 -15.96
C ARG A 258 -8.09 4.96 -16.76
N GLY A 259 -9.20 4.73 -16.06
CA GLY A 259 -10.53 4.64 -16.66
C GLY A 259 -10.96 3.25 -17.13
N SER A 260 -10.09 2.23 -17.07
CA SER A 260 -10.48 0.83 -17.34
C SER A 260 -11.46 0.29 -16.30
N GLY A 261 -11.36 0.81 -15.07
CA GLY A 261 -12.21 0.44 -13.94
C GLY A 261 -11.88 -0.95 -13.38
N VAL A 262 -12.62 -1.32 -12.34
CA VAL A 262 -12.59 -2.66 -11.74
C VAL A 262 -14.02 -3.18 -11.63
N PRO A 263 -14.25 -4.51 -11.66
CA PRO A 263 -15.59 -5.05 -11.48
C PRO A 263 -16.26 -4.54 -10.19
N ALA A 264 -17.42 -3.88 -10.34
CA ALA A 264 -18.07 -3.14 -9.24
C ALA A 264 -18.48 -4.03 -8.05
N SER A 265 -18.92 -5.26 -8.32
CA SER A 265 -19.49 -6.15 -7.28
C SER A 265 -18.52 -6.47 -6.14
N GLY A 266 -17.21 -6.60 -6.42
CA GLY A 266 -16.19 -6.81 -5.40
C GLY A 266 -15.94 -5.56 -4.56
N CYS A 267 -15.95 -4.39 -5.19
CA CYS A 267 -15.68 -3.12 -4.52
C CYS A 267 -16.84 -2.63 -3.66
N ASP A 268 -18.09 -2.91 -4.05
CA ASP A 268 -19.26 -2.60 -3.23
C ASP A 268 -19.26 -3.40 -1.91
N ALA A 269 -18.90 -4.69 -1.99
CA ALA A 269 -18.78 -5.53 -0.80
C ALA A 269 -17.62 -5.08 0.11
N GLU A 270 -16.48 -4.71 -0.46
CA GLU A 270 -15.35 -4.15 0.30
C GLU A 270 -15.75 -2.83 0.98
N ALA A 271 -16.38 -1.92 0.23
CA ALA A 271 -16.84 -0.63 0.75
C ALA A 271 -17.86 -0.81 1.89
N ALA A 272 -18.85 -1.70 1.73
CA ALA A 272 -19.83 -2.01 2.76
C ALA A 272 -19.16 -2.60 4.01
N ALA A 273 -18.19 -3.51 3.84
CA ALA A 273 -17.42 -4.05 4.95
C ALA A 273 -16.63 -2.95 5.68
N LEU A 274 -16.01 -2.01 4.95
CA LEU A 274 -15.21 -0.90 5.50
C LEU A 274 -16.04 0.12 6.31
N GLN A 275 -17.37 0.20 6.12
CA GLN A 275 -18.24 1.03 6.96
C GLN A 275 -18.37 0.48 8.39
N ILE A 276 -18.11 -0.80 8.61
CA ILE A 276 -18.16 -1.43 9.94
C ILE A 276 -16.85 -1.11 10.66
N ARG A 277 -16.90 -0.09 11.53
CA ARG A 277 -15.74 0.38 12.30
C ARG A 277 -15.48 -0.49 13.53
N ILE A 278 -14.21 -0.56 13.94
CA ILE A 278 -13.80 -1.19 15.19
C ILE A 278 -13.90 -0.15 16.31
N PRO A 279 -14.78 -0.33 17.32
CA PRO A 279 -14.90 0.64 18.40
C PRO A 279 -13.59 0.84 19.16
N GLY A 280 -13.22 2.09 19.43
CA GLY A 280 -12.03 2.46 20.21
C GLY A 280 -10.72 2.49 19.43
N VAL A 281 -10.70 2.10 18.15
CA VAL A 281 -9.53 2.28 17.28
C VAL A 281 -9.44 3.76 16.88
N GLN A 282 -8.36 4.40 17.32
CA GLN A 282 -7.98 5.78 16.98
C GLN A 282 -7.15 5.79 15.69
#